data_AF-A0A0Q5HCP4-F1
#
_entry.id   AF-A0A0Q5HCP4-F1
#
_cell.length_a   1.000
_cell.length_b   1.000
_cell.length_c   1.000
_cell.angle_alpha   90.00
_cell.angle_beta   90.00
_cell.angle_gamma   90.00
#
_symmetry.space_group_name_H-M   'P 1'
#
loop_
_entity.id
_entity.type
_entity.pdbx_description
1 polymer ?
#
loop_
_entity_poly.entity_id
_entity_poly.type
_entity_poly.pdbx_seq_one_letter_code
_entity_poly.pdbx_strand_id
1 'polypeptide(L)'
;MFSLDDFSKLQFLEGRWKGQSPDGKEFFEQYDRLDQRTFRSRRFSNAAFDQHSDGSTITFLDGEVLSEWGKFTWRASEIGADHATFAPVNAPSQFIWRRVDDSTLEAHQRWSTDGDGEEQHYTIRMTRL
;
A
#
# COMPACT_ATOMS: atom_id res chain seq x y z
N MET A 1 -19.25 -0.21 4.93
CA MET A 1 -18.70 -1.39 5.64
C MET A 1 -18.25 -2.37 4.58
N PHE A 2 -17.04 -2.91 4.68
CA PHE A 2 -16.49 -3.87 3.73
C PHE A 2 -16.88 -5.30 4.07
N SER A 3 -16.89 -6.16 3.06
CA SER A 3 -16.98 -7.61 3.20
C SER A 3 -15.60 -8.28 3.05
N LEU A 4 -15.51 -9.58 3.35
CA LEU A 4 -14.34 -10.38 3.03
C LEU A 4 -14.09 -10.43 1.52
N ASP A 5 -15.14 -10.40 0.69
CA ASP A 5 -15.00 -10.38 -0.76
C ASP A 5 -14.38 -9.05 -1.24
N ASP A 6 -14.73 -7.93 -0.60
CA ASP A 6 -14.08 -6.65 -0.88
C ASP A 6 -12.60 -6.69 -0.49
N PHE A 7 -12.29 -7.16 0.73
CA PHE A 7 -10.91 -7.36 1.17
C PHE A 7 -10.15 -8.32 0.26
N SER A 8 -10.84 -9.31 -0.31
CA SER A 8 -10.23 -10.30 -1.20
C SER A 8 -9.62 -9.67 -2.44
N LYS A 9 -10.19 -8.54 -2.91
CA LYS A 9 -9.74 -7.81 -4.10
C LYS A 9 -8.32 -7.28 -3.96
N LEU A 10 -7.82 -7.05 -2.74
CA LEU A 10 -6.42 -6.65 -2.49
C LEU A 10 -5.38 -7.68 -2.96
N GLN A 11 -5.80 -8.87 -3.40
CA GLN A 11 -4.92 -9.89 -3.98
C GLN A 11 -4.07 -9.38 -5.17
N PHE A 12 -4.47 -8.29 -5.83
CA PHE A 12 -3.65 -7.69 -6.88
C PHE A 12 -2.29 -7.19 -6.38
N LEU A 13 -2.15 -6.94 -5.07
CA LEU A 13 -0.90 -6.52 -4.46
C LEU A 13 0.10 -7.67 -4.32
N GLU A 14 -0.37 -8.92 -4.22
CA GLU A 14 0.50 -10.07 -3.91
C GLU A 14 1.66 -10.18 -4.89
N GLY A 15 2.83 -10.55 -4.36
CA GLY A 15 4.03 -10.76 -5.16
C GLY A 15 5.21 -9.91 -4.70
N ARG A 16 6.23 -9.90 -5.54
CA ARG A 16 7.48 -9.17 -5.32
C ARG A 16 7.58 -8.04 -6.32
N TRP A 17 7.96 -6.88 -5.84
CA TRP A 17 7.94 -5.64 -6.59
C TRP A 17 9.25 -4.91 -6.39
N LYS A 18 9.69 -4.26 -7.47
CA LYS A 18 10.80 -3.31 -7.46
C LYS A 18 10.24 -1.92 -7.73
N GLY A 19 10.52 -0.98 -6.84
CA GLY A 19 10.20 0.43 -7.02
C GLY A 19 11.45 1.30 -7.03
N GLN A 20 11.24 2.57 -7.35
CA GLN A 20 12.26 3.60 -7.27
C GLN A 20 11.75 4.77 -6.41
N SER A 21 12.51 5.15 -5.40
CA SER A 21 12.22 6.30 -4.54
C SER A 21 12.51 7.61 -5.26
N PRO A 22 12.01 8.77 -4.76
CA PRO A 22 12.23 10.06 -5.41
C PRO A 22 13.72 10.44 -5.55
N ASP A 23 14.59 9.94 -4.67
CA ASP A 23 16.04 10.13 -4.74
C ASP A 23 16.73 9.20 -5.75
N GLY A 24 15.96 8.42 -6.51
CA GLY A 24 16.43 7.53 -7.55
C GLY A 24 16.91 6.16 -7.06
N LYS A 25 16.88 5.89 -5.74
CA LYS A 25 17.29 4.58 -5.22
C LYS A 25 16.23 3.52 -5.48
N GLU A 26 16.68 2.32 -5.79
CA GLU A 26 15.80 1.17 -5.88
C GLU A 26 15.40 0.71 -4.47
N PHE A 27 14.17 0.24 -4.34
CA PHE A 27 13.71 -0.48 -3.17
C PHE A 27 12.87 -1.68 -3.62
N PHE A 28 12.73 -2.66 -2.74
CA PHE A 28 12.04 -3.90 -3.04
C PHE A 28 10.94 -4.14 -2.01
N GLU A 29 9.78 -4.60 -2.46
CA GLU A 29 8.66 -4.91 -1.58
C GLU A 29 8.09 -6.29 -1.89
N GLN A 30 7.68 -7.00 -0.84
CA GLN A 30 6.93 -8.23 -0.95
C GLN A 30 5.59 -8.07 -0.25
N TYR A 31 4.53 -8.42 -0.97
CA TYR A 31 3.18 -8.53 -0.43
C TYR A 31 2.76 -9.98 -0.42
N ASP A 32 2.26 -10.43 0.72
CA ASP A 32 1.71 -11.77 0.90
C ASP A 32 0.47 -11.73 1.77
N ARG A 33 -0.51 -12.56 1.43
CA ARG A 33 -1.66 -12.83 2.29
C ARG A 33 -1.29 -13.89 3.31
N LEU A 34 -1.38 -13.54 4.59
CA LEU A 34 -1.12 -14.47 5.69
C LEU A 34 -2.32 -15.38 5.95
N ASP A 35 -3.52 -14.80 5.86
CA ASP A 35 -4.80 -15.48 6.01
C ASP A 35 -5.91 -14.68 5.32
N GLN A 36 -7.17 -15.13 5.42
CA GLN A 36 -8.31 -14.49 4.75
C GLN A 36 -8.58 -13.03 5.19
N ARG A 37 -7.98 -12.58 6.28
CA ARG A 37 -8.20 -11.27 6.92
C ARG A 37 -6.93 -10.44 7.06
N THR A 38 -5.77 -10.97 6.66
CA THR A 38 -4.49 -10.32 6.89
C THR A 38 -3.61 -10.34 5.65
N PHE A 39 -3.25 -9.16 5.17
CA PHE A 39 -2.16 -8.93 4.24
C PHE A 39 -0.96 -8.35 4.95
N ARG A 40 0.23 -8.72 4.48
CA ARG A 40 1.49 -8.18 4.95
C ARG A 40 2.28 -7.63 3.78
N SER A 41 2.83 -6.43 3.96
CA SER A 41 3.90 -5.87 3.16
C SER A 41 5.22 -5.96 3.92
N ARG A 42 6.31 -6.19 3.22
CA ARG A 42 7.68 -6.12 3.74
C ARG A 42 8.55 -5.39 2.73
N ARG A 43 9.35 -4.43 3.19
CA ARG A 43 10.34 -3.74 2.37
C ARG A 43 11.73 -4.32 2.59
N PHE A 44 12.51 -4.40 1.51
CA PHE A 44 13.85 -4.98 1.48
C PHE A 44 14.82 -4.02 0.79
N SER A 45 16.10 -4.11 1.17
CA SER A 45 17.18 -3.32 0.59
C SER A 45 17.75 -3.91 -0.71
N ASN A 46 17.45 -5.18 -1.02
CA ASN A 46 17.98 -5.87 -2.18
C ASN A 46 16.96 -6.81 -2.84
N ALA A 47 17.24 -7.20 -4.09
CA ALA A 47 16.41 -8.08 -4.90
C ALA A 47 16.42 -9.56 -4.46
N ALA A 48 17.24 -9.93 -3.48
CA ALA A 48 17.28 -11.29 -2.94
C ALA A 48 16.23 -11.54 -1.85
N PHE A 49 15.58 -10.49 -1.33
CA PHE A 49 14.52 -10.57 -0.32
C PHE A 49 14.99 -11.28 0.98
N ASP A 50 16.24 -11.08 1.37
CA ASP A 50 16.89 -11.75 2.50
C ASP A 50 16.61 -11.08 3.85
N GLN A 51 16.73 -9.75 3.92
CA GLN A 51 16.56 -8.94 5.11
C GLN A 51 15.58 -7.80 4.85
N HIS A 52 14.44 -7.84 5.54
CA HIS A 52 13.46 -6.77 5.48
C HIS A 52 13.85 -5.63 6.44
N SER A 53 13.62 -4.39 6.01
CA SER A 53 13.90 -3.17 6.78
C SER A 53 12.66 -2.66 7.52
N ASP A 54 11.49 -2.80 6.92
CA ASP A 54 10.19 -2.42 7.49
C ASP A 54 9.06 -3.20 6.80
N GLY A 55 7.81 -2.88 7.15
CA GLY A 55 6.64 -3.44 6.51
C GLY A 55 5.34 -2.89 7.09
N SER A 56 4.24 -3.19 6.42
CA SER A 56 2.89 -2.86 6.90
C SER A 56 2.02 -4.10 7.01
N THR A 57 0.98 -4.02 7.83
CA THR A 57 -0.05 -5.05 7.91
C THR A 57 -1.38 -4.42 7.54
N ILE A 58 -2.14 -5.07 6.65
CA ILE A 58 -3.51 -4.69 6.33
C ILE A 58 -4.45 -5.75 6.90
N THR A 59 -5.32 -5.37 7.83
CA THR A 59 -6.23 -6.27 8.55
C THR A 59 -7.68 -5.98 8.22
N PHE A 60 -8.50 -7.04 8.15
CA PHE A 60 -9.96 -6.96 8.09
C PHE A 60 -10.56 -7.38 9.43
N LEU A 61 -11.25 -6.45 10.09
CA LEU A 61 -11.94 -6.69 11.36
C LEU A 61 -13.26 -5.93 11.37
N ASP A 62 -14.35 -6.65 11.69
CA ASP A 62 -15.69 -6.08 11.85
C ASP A 62 -16.10 -5.11 10.74
N GLY A 63 -15.80 -5.49 9.48
CA GLY A 63 -16.19 -4.72 8.30
C GLY A 63 -15.36 -3.46 8.05
N GLU A 64 -14.29 -3.25 8.81
CA GLU A 64 -13.25 -2.26 8.55
C GLU A 64 -12.00 -2.94 7.96
N VAL A 65 -11.27 -2.18 7.15
CA VAL A 65 -9.95 -2.57 6.65
C VAL A 65 -8.96 -1.50 7.10
N LEU A 66 -7.97 -1.90 7.90
CA LEU A 66 -6.96 -1.00 8.48
C LEU A 66 -5.59 -1.38 7.94
N SER A 67 -4.79 -0.38 7.57
CA SER A 67 -3.38 -0.55 7.23
C SER A 67 -2.53 0.11 8.31
N GLU A 68 -1.55 -0.62 8.84
CA GLU A 68 -0.69 -0.17 9.93
C GLU A 68 0.78 -0.28 9.52
N TRP A 69 1.53 0.81 9.68
CA TRP A 69 2.98 0.85 9.44
C TRP A 69 3.67 1.66 10.54
N GLY A 70 4.41 0.97 11.41
CA GLY A 70 5.00 1.58 12.60
C GLY A 70 3.93 2.19 13.50
N LYS A 71 3.95 3.52 13.67
CA LYS A 71 2.96 4.27 14.45
C LYS A 71 1.78 4.82 13.63
N PHE A 72 1.84 4.63 12.31
CA PHE A 72 0.88 5.21 11.39
C PHE A 72 -0.24 4.24 11.07
N THR A 73 -1.46 4.76 11.00
CA THR A 73 -2.67 4.00 10.72
C THR A 73 -3.47 4.68 9.64
N TRP A 74 -3.93 3.89 8.68
CA TRP A 74 -4.90 4.28 7.66
C TRP A 74 -6.10 3.36 7.70
N ARG A 75 -7.26 3.88 7.31
CA ARG A 75 -8.49 3.13 7.13
C ARG A 75 -8.88 3.13 5.66
N ALA A 76 -9.21 1.97 5.10
CA ALA A 76 -9.70 1.91 3.74
C ALA A 76 -11.00 2.72 3.60
N SER A 77 -11.08 3.54 2.56
CA SER A 77 -12.29 4.25 2.16
C SER A 77 -12.91 3.67 0.90
N GLU A 78 -12.13 2.97 0.08
CA GLU A 78 -12.59 2.34 -1.16
C GLU A 78 -11.71 1.14 -1.52
N ILE A 79 -12.32 0.05 -2.01
CA ILE A 79 -11.60 -1.11 -2.54
C ILE A 79 -12.30 -1.58 -3.82
N GLY A 80 -11.61 -1.39 -4.94
CA GLY A 80 -12.01 -1.82 -6.27
C GLY A 80 -11.27 -3.06 -6.74
N ALA A 81 -11.51 -3.46 -7.99
CA ALA A 81 -10.83 -4.61 -8.60
C ALA A 81 -9.35 -4.34 -8.93
N ASP A 82 -9.01 -3.07 -9.16
CA ASP A 82 -7.71 -2.60 -9.60
C ASP A 82 -7.14 -1.49 -8.70
N HIS A 83 -7.81 -1.16 -7.60
CA HIS A 83 -7.35 -0.10 -6.71
C HIS A 83 -7.83 -0.30 -5.28
N ALA A 84 -7.17 0.38 -4.34
CA ALA A 84 -7.62 0.51 -2.97
C ALA A 84 -7.15 1.83 -2.38
N THR A 85 -8.09 2.58 -1.80
CA THR A 85 -7.85 3.90 -1.21
C THR A 85 -7.89 3.81 0.30
N PHE A 86 -6.87 4.37 0.95
CA PHE A 86 -6.67 4.38 2.39
C PHE A 86 -6.57 5.82 2.90
N ALA A 87 -7.57 6.25 3.67
CA ALA A 87 -7.61 7.55 4.31
C ALA A 87 -6.78 7.54 5.62
N PRO A 88 -6.07 8.63 5.94
CA PRO A 88 -5.28 8.70 7.16
C PRO A 88 -6.18 8.71 8.40
N VAL A 89 -5.84 7.89 9.41
CA VAL A 89 -6.41 7.99 10.77
C VAL A 89 -5.42 8.69 11.68
N ASN A 90 -4.16 8.25 11.63
CA ASN A 90 -3.02 8.90 12.26
C ASN A 90 -1.83 8.75 11.33
N ALA A 91 -1.89 9.42 10.18
CA ALA A 91 -0.87 9.34 9.13
C ALA A 91 -0.81 10.67 8.37
N PRO A 92 0.35 11.01 7.77
CA PRO A 92 0.54 12.33 7.16
C PRO A 92 -0.17 12.51 5.81
N SER A 93 -0.57 11.41 5.16
CA SER A 93 -1.11 11.45 3.80
C SER A 93 -2.16 10.35 3.58
N GLN A 94 -3.04 10.59 2.61
CA GLN A 94 -3.84 9.54 1.99
C GLN A 94 -2.94 8.69 1.09
N PHE A 95 -3.27 7.40 0.99
CA PHE A 95 -2.55 6.47 0.14
C PHE A 95 -3.50 5.67 -0.75
N ILE A 96 -3.16 5.53 -2.03
CA ILE A 96 -3.95 4.79 -3.01
C ILE A 96 -3.05 3.78 -3.70
N TRP A 97 -3.44 2.52 -3.66
CA TRP A 97 -2.89 1.47 -4.50
C TRP A 97 -3.64 1.43 -5.82
N ARG A 98 -2.91 1.28 -6.93
CA ARG A 98 -3.49 1.06 -8.25
C ARG A 98 -2.72 0.00 -9.01
N ARG A 99 -3.42 -0.99 -9.55
CA ARG A 99 -2.91 -1.92 -10.57
C ARG A 99 -3.01 -1.23 -11.92
N VAL A 100 -1.87 -1.11 -12.61
CA VAL A 100 -1.83 -0.59 -13.99
C VAL A 100 -1.96 -1.74 -14.98
N ASP A 101 -1.22 -2.81 -14.74
CA ASP A 101 -1.25 -4.06 -15.51
C ASP A 101 -0.78 -5.23 -14.62
N ASP A 102 -0.63 -6.43 -15.18
CA ASP A 102 -0.23 -7.65 -14.44
C ASP A 102 1.18 -7.57 -13.83
N SER A 103 2.01 -6.66 -14.34
CA SER A 103 3.41 -6.49 -13.97
C SER A 103 3.71 -5.13 -13.35
N THR A 104 2.70 -4.26 -13.19
CA THR A 104 2.88 -2.88 -12.73
C THR A 104 1.86 -2.49 -11.67
N LEU A 105 2.38 -2.00 -10.54
CA LEU A 105 1.62 -1.28 -9.53
C LEU A 105 2.04 0.19 -9.48
N GLU A 106 1.11 1.02 -9.03
CA GLU A 106 1.38 2.37 -8.60
C GLU A 106 0.87 2.60 -7.18
N ALA A 107 1.68 3.32 -6.41
CA ALA A 107 1.40 3.77 -5.06
C ALA A 107 1.31 5.30 -5.10
N HIS A 108 0.11 5.84 -4.93
CA HIS A 108 -0.15 7.27 -4.98
C HIS A 108 -0.30 7.79 -3.56
N GLN A 109 0.51 8.76 -3.17
CA GLN A 109 0.38 9.48 -1.90
C GLN A 109 -0.19 10.87 -2.17
N ARG A 110 -1.14 11.31 -1.35
CA ARG A 110 -1.82 12.60 -1.49
C ARG A 110 -1.89 13.29 -0.14
N TRP A 111 -1.45 14.53 -0.04
CA TRP A 111 -1.47 15.31 1.20
C TRP A 111 -1.72 16.78 0.93
N SER A 112 -2.23 17.48 1.95
CA SER A 112 -2.41 18.92 1.94
C SER A 112 -1.39 19.57 2.86
N THR A 113 -0.80 20.68 2.44
CA THR A 113 -0.07 21.58 3.36
C THR A 113 -1.08 22.53 3.99
N ASP A 114 -1.12 22.57 5.32
CA ASP A 114 -2.09 23.37 6.10
C ASP A 114 -2.12 24.84 5.65
N GLY A 115 -3.33 25.42 5.66
CA GLY A 115 -3.55 26.88 5.62
C GLY A 115 -4.36 27.39 4.43
N ASP A 116 -4.04 26.95 3.20
CA ASP A 116 -4.74 27.26 1.93
C ASP A 116 -4.05 26.51 0.75
N GLY A 117 -3.27 25.47 1.06
CA GLY A 117 -2.23 24.95 0.16
C GLY A 117 -2.74 24.01 -0.93
N GLU A 118 -2.17 24.15 -2.13
CA GLU A 118 -2.35 23.20 -3.23
C GLU A 118 -2.06 21.78 -2.77
N GLU A 119 -2.97 20.88 -3.12
CA GLU A 119 -2.82 19.49 -2.85
C GLU A 119 -1.60 18.91 -3.55
N GLN A 120 -0.76 18.26 -2.75
CA GLN A 120 0.43 17.59 -3.23
C GLN A 120 0.11 16.13 -3.48
N HIS A 121 0.71 15.58 -4.53
CA HIS A 121 0.63 14.18 -4.83
C HIS A 121 2.00 13.64 -5.26
N TYR A 122 2.24 12.37 -4.97
CA TYR A 122 3.42 11.66 -5.41
C TYR A 122 3.04 10.26 -5.85
N THR A 123 3.57 9.82 -7.00
CA THR A 123 3.32 8.48 -7.54
C THR A 123 4.60 7.68 -7.55
N ILE A 124 4.55 6.52 -6.92
CA ILE A 124 5.61 5.52 -6.97
C ILE A 124 5.16 4.41 -7.91
N ARG A 125 5.89 4.21 -9.01
CA ARG A 125 5.67 3.08 -9.90
C ARG A 125 6.55 1.91 -9.46
N MET A 126 5.97 0.71 -9.47
CA MET A 126 6.68 -0.53 -9.16
C MET A 126 6.41 -1.58 -10.21
N THR A 127 7.47 -2.31 -10.56
CA THR A 127 7.44 -3.41 -11.52
C THR A 127 7.60 -4.74 -10.80
N ARG A 128 6.85 -5.74 -11.23
CA ARG A 128 6.92 -7.09 -10.66
C ARG A 128 8.28 -7.74 -10.96
N LEU A 129 8.74 -8.57 -10.04
CA LEU A 129 9.95 -9.40 -10.17
C LEU A 129 9.61 -10.88 -10.38
#